data_AF-A0A832WRZ1-F1
#
_entry.id   AF-A0A832WRZ1-F1
#
_cell.length_a   1.000
_cell.length_b   1.000
_cell.length_c   1.000
_cell.angle_alpha   90.00
_cell.angle_beta   90.00
_cell.angle_gamma   90.00
#
_symmetry.space_group_name_H-M   'P 1'
#
loop_
_entity.id
_entity.type
_entity.pdbx_description
1 polymer ?
#
loop_
_entity_poly.entity_id
_entity_poly.type
_entity_poly.pdbx_seq_one_letter_code
_entity_poly.pdbx_strand_id
1 'polypeptide(L)'
;MIGIDIGGANTKIVCEDEVIIRYCPLWKESPITEMLSEFDGDAAVVMSGELADCFYSKAEGVSFIVNAVLDVLPEAQFYGTDGRFHTKAVPELAAANWLASADLLREQYADSVLVDFGSTTTDIIPLSPFDELLGHTDLTRLRKGHLIYCGMLRTPVASLLRSVIIDEEETPLSTEYFASAGDAHLVLGHITPGEYTVPTPDGKEVTRDLSLARLARSVCADLDEIGEAGAVTIALAFWKAERSLIEESLKRIGKRPLLAGGIGSRLLRSTLGGTDLFDEIGHFADALPAYAVREVAERNGI
;
A
#
# COMPACT_ATOMS: atom_id res chain seq x y z
N MET A 1 24.01 -2.32 -6.95
CA MET A 1 22.66 -2.02 -7.43
C MET A 1 21.83 -1.41 -6.30
N ILE A 2 21.16 -0.28 -6.57
CA ILE A 2 20.21 0.37 -5.65
C ILE A 2 18.80 0.06 -6.14
N GLY A 3 17.90 -0.35 -5.27
CA GLY A 3 16.48 -0.49 -5.57
C GLY A 3 15.69 0.73 -5.11
N ILE A 4 14.86 1.32 -5.96
CA ILE A 4 14.11 2.54 -5.63
C ILE A 4 12.63 2.39 -6.02
N ASP A 5 11.71 2.63 -5.08
CA ASP A 5 10.27 2.78 -5.32
C ASP A 5 9.87 4.25 -5.08
N ILE A 6 9.65 5.00 -6.15
CA ILE A 6 9.13 6.37 -6.09
C ILE A 6 7.61 6.33 -5.97
N GLY A 7 7.12 6.37 -4.73
CA GLY A 7 5.69 6.48 -4.42
C GLY A 7 5.20 7.93 -4.42
N GLY A 8 3.88 8.11 -4.30
CA GLY A 8 3.30 9.45 -4.28
C GLY A 8 3.64 10.26 -3.02
N ALA A 9 3.66 9.58 -1.86
CA ALA A 9 3.88 10.20 -0.56
C ALA A 9 5.24 9.86 0.07
N ASN A 10 5.76 8.68 -0.24
CA ASN A 10 6.99 8.15 0.31
C ASN A 10 7.81 7.53 -0.81
N THR A 11 9.12 7.70 -0.72
CA THR A 11 10.09 6.96 -1.52
C THR A 11 10.71 5.88 -0.64
N LYS A 12 10.80 4.64 -1.13
CA LYS A 12 11.57 3.58 -0.46
C LYS A 12 12.80 3.24 -1.28
N ILE A 13 13.90 3.04 -0.59
CA ILE A 13 15.21 2.77 -1.18
C ILE A 13 15.77 1.54 -0.47
N VAL A 14 16.31 0.62 -1.26
CA VAL A 14 17.09 -0.51 -0.78
C VAL A 14 18.48 -0.39 -1.35
N CYS A 15 19.46 -0.14 -0.49
CA CYS A 15 20.86 -0.01 -0.85
C CYS A 15 21.66 -0.92 0.08
N GLU A 16 22.50 -1.80 -0.49
CA GLU A 16 23.18 -2.85 0.28
C GLU A 16 22.20 -3.65 1.14
N ASP A 17 22.40 -3.73 2.46
CA ASP A 17 21.49 -4.41 3.39
C ASP A 17 20.52 -3.45 4.11
N GLU A 18 20.45 -2.19 3.68
CA GLU A 18 19.64 -1.16 4.34
C GLU A 18 18.33 -0.88 3.60
N VAL A 19 17.27 -0.66 4.39
CA VAL A 19 15.97 -0.18 3.92
C VAL A 19 15.77 1.24 4.43
N ILE A 20 15.60 2.17 3.50
CA ILE A 20 15.46 3.59 3.77
C ILE A 20 14.10 4.04 3.25
N ILE A 21 13.24 4.54 4.14
CA ILE A 21 11.91 5.07 3.80
C ILE A 21 11.90 6.57 4.09
N ARG A 22 11.64 7.39 3.07
CA ARG A 22 11.65 8.84 3.19
C ARG A 22 10.30 9.42 2.78
N TYR A 23 9.79 10.33 3.61
CA TYR A 23 8.61 11.11 3.27
C TYR A 23 8.93 12.07 2.13
N CYS A 24 8.26 11.89 0.99
CA CYS A 24 8.49 12.62 -0.25
C CYS A 24 7.16 12.83 -0.99
N PRO A 25 6.34 13.77 -0.51
CA PRO A 25 5.07 14.08 -1.15
C PRO A 25 5.32 14.77 -2.49
N LEU A 26 5.08 14.05 -3.59
CA LEU A 26 5.26 14.57 -4.95
C LEU A 26 4.32 15.75 -5.28
N TRP A 27 3.26 15.95 -4.48
CA TRP A 27 2.32 17.05 -4.67
C TRP A 27 2.70 18.36 -3.96
N LYS A 28 3.86 18.42 -3.29
CA LYS A 28 4.33 19.64 -2.58
C LYS A 28 5.61 20.21 -3.17
N GLU A 29 6.74 19.58 -2.83
CA GLU A 29 8.09 20.08 -3.12
C GLU A 29 8.91 19.09 -3.97
N SER A 30 8.47 17.83 -4.06
CA SER A 30 9.08 16.76 -4.87
C SER A 30 10.61 16.70 -4.79
N PRO A 31 11.22 16.56 -3.59
CA PRO A 31 12.68 16.59 -3.43
C PRO A 31 13.35 15.29 -3.88
N ILE A 32 12.96 14.71 -5.02
CA ILE A 32 13.53 13.45 -5.54
C ILE A 32 15.04 13.62 -5.72
N THR A 33 15.49 14.71 -6.34
CA THR A 33 16.90 15.00 -6.59
C THR A 33 17.70 15.15 -5.30
N GLU A 34 17.23 15.99 -4.37
CA GLU A 34 17.87 16.20 -3.06
C GLU A 34 17.96 14.89 -2.28
N MET A 35 16.87 14.13 -2.24
CA MET A 35 16.80 12.86 -1.53
C MET A 35 17.76 11.82 -2.10
N LEU A 36 17.90 11.75 -3.42
CA LEU A 36 18.71 10.73 -4.07
C LEU A 36 20.18 11.16 -4.21
N SER A 37 20.52 12.42 -3.91
CA SER A 37 21.86 12.99 -4.13
C SER A 37 23.00 12.35 -3.32
N GLU A 38 22.68 11.62 -2.25
CA GLU A 38 23.69 10.91 -1.45
C GLU A 38 24.01 9.49 -1.96
N PHE A 39 23.23 9.00 -2.93
CA PHE A 39 23.44 7.69 -3.52
C PHE A 39 24.24 7.81 -4.82
N ASP A 40 25.11 6.84 -5.06
CA ASP A 40 25.93 6.74 -6.27
C ASP A 40 25.97 5.28 -6.74
N GLY A 41 26.05 5.07 -8.05
CA GLY A 41 26.07 3.75 -8.71
C GLY A 41 24.78 3.35 -9.44
N ASP A 42 24.75 2.11 -9.90
CA ASP A 42 23.64 1.58 -10.71
C ASP A 42 22.35 1.48 -9.89
N ALA A 43 21.24 1.96 -10.47
CA ALA A 43 19.95 1.99 -9.81
C ALA A 43 18.85 1.38 -10.67
N ALA A 44 18.03 0.54 -10.04
CA ALA A 44 16.82 -0.03 -10.57
C ALA A 44 15.62 0.65 -9.91
N VAL A 45 14.73 1.20 -10.72
CA VAL A 45 13.70 2.12 -10.27
C VAL A 45 12.32 1.61 -10.68
N VAL A 46 11.37 1.72 -9.77
CA VAL A 46 9.96 1.53 -10.04
C VAL A 46 9.18 2.70 -9.46
N MET A 47 7.97 2.97 -9.99
CA MET A 47 7.16 4.08 -9.53
C MET A 47 5.69 3.71 -9.35
N SER A 48 5.08 4.42 -8.40
CA SER A 48 3.64 4.44 -8.12
C SER A 48 3.11 5.86 -7.84
N GLY A 49 3.99 6.87 -7.87
CA GLY A 49 3.68 8.28 -7.60
C GLY A 49 3.27 9.10 -8.81
N GLU A 50 3.21 8.53 -10.02
CA GLU A 50 2.99 9.29 -11.26
C GLU A 50 1.57 9.88 -11.41
N LEU A 51 0.66 9.52 -10.50
CA LEU A 51 -0.70 10.05 -10.39
C LEU A 51 -0.85 11.09 -9.27
N ALA A 52 0.24 11.61 -8.70
CA ALA A 52 0.15 12.67 -7.71
C ALA A 52 -0.60 13.90 -8.26
N ASP A 53 -1.40 14.55 -7.40
CA ASP A 53 -2.35 15.62 -7.77
C ASP A 53 -1.72 16.84 -8.46
N CYS A 54 -0.39 16.99 -8.38
CA CYS A 54 0.33 18.06 -9.04
C CYS A 54 0.48 17.86 -10.56
N PHE A 55 0.34 16.62 -11.06
CA PHE A 55 0.50 16.31 -12.47
C PHE A 55 -0.85 16.36 -13.19
N TYR A 56 -0.89 17.04 -14.35
CA TYR A 56 -2.08 17.07 -15.20
C TYR A 56 -2.37 15.70 -15.83
N SER A 57 -1.33 14.90 -16.07
CA SER A 57 -1.47 13.57 -16.66
C SER A 57 -0.46 12.57 -16.12
N LYS A 58 -0.80 11.28 -16.21
CA LYS A 58 0.11 10.17 -15.90
C LYS A 58 1.44 10.26 -16.68
N ALA A 59 1.40 10.68 -17.94
CA ALA A 59 2.59 10.84 -18.77
C ALA A 59 3.52 11.96 -18.28
N GLU A 60 2.95 13.04 -17.75
CA GLU A 60 3.71 14.12 -17.11
C GLU A 60 4.40 13.64 -15.84
N GLY A 61 3.66 12.94 -14.96
CA GLY A 61 4.23 12.38 -13.73
C GLY A 61 5.36 11.40 -14.00
N VAL A 62 5.21 10.49 -14.98
CA VAL A 62 6.29 9.59 -15.41
C VAL A 62 7.50 10.37 -15.89
N SER A 63 7.30 11.35 -16.77
CA SER A 63 8.39 12.16 -17.32
C SER A 63 9.14 12.94 -16.23
N PHE A 64 8.40 13.51 -15.28
CA PHE A 64 8.96 14.21 -14.14
C PHE A 64 9.84 13.29 -13.28
N ILE A 65 9.31 12.13 -12.88
CA ILE A 65 10.05 11.17 -12.04
C ILE A 65 11.31 10.68 -12.75
N VAL A 66 11.19 10.27 -14.02
CA VAL A 66 12.35 9.77 -14.78
C VAL A 66 13.44 10.84 -14.89
N ASN A 67 13.09 12.07 -15.27
CA ASN A 67 14.07 13.15 -15.41
C ASN A 67 14.74 13.46 -14.06
N ALA A 68 13.96 13.58 -12.99
CA ALA A 68 14.49 13.88 -11.66
C ALA A 68 15.43 12.80 -11.14
N VAL A 69 15.18 11.53 -11.44
CA VAL A 69 16.08 10.43 -11.08
C VAL A 69 17.33 10.43 -11.96
N LEU A 70 17.20 10.60 -13.28
CA LEU A 70 18.35 10.63 -14.21
C LEU A 70 19.28 11.83 -13.98
N ASP A 71 18.77 12.93 -13.43
CA ASP A 71 19.57 14.10 -13.06
C ASP A 71 20.61 13.80 -11.97
N VAL A 72 20.39 12.77 -11.15
CA VAL A 72 21.26 12.37 -10.03
C VAL A 72 21.85 10.98 -10.17
N LEU A 73 21.15 10.06 -10.84
CA LEU A 73 21.56 8.68 -11.13
C LEU A 73 21.45 8.44 -12.64
N PRO A 74 22.42 8.89 -13.45
CA PRO A 74 22.29 8.94 -14.92
C PRO A 74 22.13 7.59 -15.61
N GLU A 75 22.60 6.51 -14.98
CA GLU A 75 22.51 5.14 -15.51
C GLU A 75 21.31 4.37 -14.94
N ALA A 76 20.40 5.05 -14.23
CA ALA A 76 19.22 4.42 -13.65
C ALA A 76 18.32 3.78 -14.72
N GLN A 77 17.85 2.57 -14.43
CA GLN A 77 16.91 1.83 -15.27
C GLN A 77 15.56 1.67 -14.60
N PHE A 78 14.49 1.84 -15.36
CA PHE A 78 13.12 1.91 -14.85
C PHE A 78 12.32 0.69 -15.28
N TYR A 79 11.77 -0.06 -14.32
CA TYR A 79 10.97 -1.24 -14.58
C TYR A 79 9.53 -0.87 -14.96
N GLY A 80 9.05 -1.41 -16.09
CA GLY A 80 7.73 -1.14 -16.65
C GLY A 80 6.73 -2.28 -16.44
N THR A 81 5.46 -1.94 -16.61
CA THR A 81 4.33 -2.87 -16.64
C THR A 81 4.40 -3.90 -17.78
N ASP A 82 5.29 -3.69 -18.76
CA ASP A 82 5.64 -4.66 -19.80
C ASP A 82 6.70 -5.70 -19.36
N GLY A 83 7.12 -5.65 -18.10
CA GLY A 83 8.10 -6.56 -17.51
C GLY A 83 9.53 -6.31 -17.98
N ARG A 84 9.84 -5.08 -18.42
CA ARG A 84 11.12 -4.69 -18.99
C ARG A 84 11.68 -3.45 -18.31
N PHE A 85 12.99 -3.29 -18.41
CA PHE A 85 13.68 -2.07 -18.02
C PHE A 85 13.78 -1.09 -19.19
N HIS A 86 13.60 0.20 -18.88
CA HIS A 86 13.69 1.31 -19.81
C HIS A 86 14.64 2.36 -19.27
N THR A 87 15.30 3.10 -20.16
CA THR A 87 16.23 4.20 -19.79
C THR A 87 15.63 5.59 -20.03
N LYS A 88 14.34 5.65 -20.33
CA LYS A 88 13.62 6.90 -20.64
C LYS A 88 12.15 6.79 -20.26
N ALA A 89 11.49 7.93 -20.17
CA ALA A 89 10.06 7.99 -19.90
C ALA A 89 9.26 7.30 -21.02
N VAL A 90 8.53 6.24 -20.63
CA VAL A 90 7.57 5.54 -21.47
C VAL A 90 6.29 5.27 -20.67
N PRO A 91 5.10 5.19 -21.29
CA PRO A 91 3.84 4.98 -20.59
C PRO A 91 3.81 3.74 -19.68
N GLU A 92 4.57 2.71 -20.05
CA GLU A 92 4.64 1.43 -19.35
C GLU A 92 5.21 1.56 -17.93
N LEU A 93 5.99 2.60 -17.62
CA LEU A 93 6.60 2.80 -16.29
C LEU A 93 5.58 3.10 -15.19
N ALA A 94 4.37 3.51 -15.57
CA ALA A 94 3.36 3.96 -14.63
C ALA A 94 2.78 2.79 -13.82
N ALA A 95 2.86 2.89 -12.49
CA ALA A 95 2.32 1.90 -11.55
C ALA A 95 2.86 0.48 -11.78
N ALA A 96 4.19 0.32 -11.87
CA ALA A 96 4.84 -0.98 -12.08
C ALA A 96 5.34 -1.65 -10.78
N ASN A 97 5.20 -0.98 -9.62
CA ASN A 97 5.75 -1.39 -8.31
C ASN A 97 5.24 -2.76 -7.83
N TRP A 98 3.94 -3.02 -8.02
CA TRP A 98 3.33 -4.31 -7.70
C TRP A 98 3.78 -5.41 -8.67
N LEU A 99 4.09 -5.08 -9.93
CA LEU A 99 4.53 -6.05 -10.94
C LEU A 99 5.96 -6.49 -10.67
N ALA A 100 6.86 -5.57 -10.30
CA ALA A 100 8.22 -5.91 -9.88
C ALA A 100 8.19 -6.90 -8.70
N SER A 101 7.33 -6.64 -7.70
CA SER A 101 7.12 -7.54 -6.57
C SER A 101 6.64 -8.92 -7.00
N ALA A 102 5.69 -8.99 -7.94
CA ALA A 102 5.23 -10.26 -8.49
C ALA A 102 6.31 -10.99 -9.31
N ASP A 103 7.17 -10.26 -10.03
CA ASP A 103 8.24 -10.82 -10.86
C ASP A 103 9.36 -11.45 -10.02
N LEU A 104 9.68 -10.85 -8.87
CA LEU A 104 10.56 -11.47 -7.89
C LEU A 104 9.90 -12.71 -7.28
N LEU A 105 8.71 -12.55 -6.69
CA LEU A 105 8.10 -13.59 -5.87
C LEU A 105 7.67 -14.83 -6.65
N ARG A 106 7.34 -14.70 -7.95
CA ARG A 106 6.95 -15.85 -8.77
C ARG A 106 8.03 -16.92 -8.90
N GLU A 107 9.30 -16.58 -8.71
CA GLU A 107 10.39 -17.57 -8.85
C GLU A 107 10.31 -18.67 -7.79
N GLN A 108 9.90 -18.31 -6.58
CA GLN A 108 9.80 -19.23 -5.45
C GLN A 108 8.35 -19.61 -5.14
N TYR A 109 7.41 -18.74 -5.49
CA TYR A 109 6.02 -18.82 -5.05
C TYR A 109 5.01 -18.75 -6.20
N ALA A 110 5.34 -19.23 -7.40
CA ALA A 110 4.50 -19.15 -8.61
C ALA A 110 3.02 -19.48 -8.39
N ASP A 111 2.71 -20.52 -7.60
CA ASP A 111 1.34 -20.97 -7.35
C ASP A 111 0.57 -20.15 -6.31
N SER A 112 1.22 -19.14 -5.70
CA SER A 112 0.68 -18.33 -4.62
C SER A 112 -0.06 -17.08 -5.12
N VAL A 113 -0.71 -16.40 -4.18
CA VAL A 113 -1.26 -15.05 -4.33
C VAL A 113 -0.59 -14.13 -3.33
N LEU A 114 -0.02 -13.03 -3.80
CA LEU A 114 0.45 -11.94 -2.95
C LEU A 114 -0.76 -11.14 -2.48
N VAL A 115 -0.86 -10.90 -1.18
CA VAL A 115 -1.77 -9.93 -0.56
C VAL A 115 -0.90 -8.91 0.17
N ASP A 116 -0.60 -7.80 -0.50
CA ASP A 116 0.15 -6.68 0.09
C ASP A 116 -0.85 -5.67 0.67
N PHE A 117 -1.00 -5.66 1.99
CA PHE A 117 -1.96 -4.82 2.69
C PHE A 117 -1.25 -3.62 3.31
N GLY A 118 -1.18 -2.56 2.49
CA GLY A 118 -0.53 -1.31 2.84
C GLY A 118 -1.40 -0.35 3.65
N SER A 119 -0.92 0.87 3.85
CA SER A 119 -1.65 1.92 4.59
C SER A 119 -2.90 2.45 3.88
N THR A 120 -2.94 2.33 2.55
CA THR A 120 -3.94 2.97 1.68
C THR A 120 -4.68 1.97 0.80
N THR A 121 -3.96 0.97 0.32
CA THR A 121 -4.42 0.02 -0.69
C THR A 121 -4.06 -1.39 -0.28
N THR A 122 -4.79 -2.35 -0.83
CA THR A 122 -4.49 -3.77 -0.75
C THR A 122 -4.30 -4.30 -2.16
N ASP A 123 -3.11 -4.80 -2.47
CA ASP A 123 -2.81 -5.45 -3.74
C ASP A 123 -3.01 -6.96 -3.60
N ILE A 124 -3.76 -7.56 -4.51
CA ILE A 124 -4.10 -9.00 -4.48
C ILE A 124 -3.71 -9.62 -5.83
N ILE A 125 -2.49 -10.15 -5.91
CA ILE A 125 -1.83 -10.47 -7.17
C ILE A 125 -1.56 -11.98 -7.27
N PRO A 126 -2.23 -12.72 -8.18
CA PRO A 126 -1.83 -14.10 -8.46
C PRO A 126 -0.46 -14.11 -9.14
N LEU A 127 0.48 -14.92 -8.64
CA LEU A 127 1.85 -14.93 -9.15
C LEU A 127 2.05 -15.76 -10.44
N SER A 128 1.01 -16.49 -10.85
CA SER A 128 0.99 -17.29 -12.09
C SER A 128 -0.40 -17.35 -12.73
N PRO A 129 -0.51 -17.28 -14.07
CA PRO A 129 0.59 -17.03 -15.01
C PRO A 129 0.98 -15.56 -15.05
N PHE A 130 2.27 -15.25 -14.94
CA PHE A 130 2.76 -13.87 -14.89
C PHE A 130 2.49 -13.07 -16.16
N ASP A 131 2.49 -13.71 -17.33
CA ASP A 131 2.23 -13.05 -18.61
C ASP A 131 0.84 -12.41 -18.67
N GLU A 132 -0.13 -12.91 -17.89
CA GLU A 132 -1.46 -12.31 -17.77
C GLU A 132 -1.47 -11.03 -16.93
N LEU A 133 -0.39 -10.72 -16.21
CA LEU A 133 -0.24 -9.50 -15.42
C LEU A 133 0.32 -8.33 -16.25
N LEU A 134 1.03 -8.63 -17.35
CA LEU A 134 1.69 -7.61 -18.16
C LEU A 134 0.70 -6.60 -18.74
N GLY A 135 1.11 -5.33 -18.75
CA GLY A 135 0.32 -4.20 -19.26
C GLY A 135 -0.91 -3.84 -18.42
N HIS A 136 -1.11 -4.46 -17.25
CA HIS A 136 -2.19 -4.06 -16.36
C HIS A 136 -1.96 -2.68 -15.78
N THR A 137 -2.92 -1.78 -16.04
CA THR A 137 -3.03 -0.49 -15.37
C THR A 137 -3.80 -0.64 -14.05
N ASP A 138 -3.72 0.36 -13.16
CA ASP A 138 -4.55 0.40 -11.95
C ASP A 138 -6.05 0.29 -12.25
N LEU A 139 -6.52 0.90 -13.35
CA LEU A 139 -7.92 0.76 -13.78
C LEU A 139 -8.27 -0.71 -14.08
N THR A 140 -7.39 -1.42 -14.76
CA THR A 140 -7.59 -2.85 -15.05
C THR A 140 -7.53 -3.67 -13.76
N ARG A 141 -6.60 -3.36 -12.84
CA ARG A 141 -6.44 -4.04 -11.55
C ARG A 141 -7.66 -3.84 -10.65
N LEU A 142 -8.20 -2.63 -10.57
CA LEU A 142 -9.47 -2.32 -9.87
C LEU A 142 -10.62 -3.17 -10.42
N ARG A 143 -10.76 -3.25 -11.75
CA ARG A 143 -11.80 -4.05 -12.41
C ARG A 143 -11.64 -5.55 -12.16
N LYS A 144 -10.40 -6.05 -12.12
CA LYS A 144 -10.10 -7.46 -11.83
C LYS A 144 -10.15 -7.82 -10.34
N GLY A 145 -10.16 -6.82 -9.44
CA GLY A 145 -10.06 -7.03 -7.99
C GLY A 145 -8.64 -7.28 -7.50
N HIS A 146 -7.63 -6.99 -8.33
CA HIS A 146 -6.21 -7.10 -7.99
C HIS A 146 -5.68 -5.87 -7.24
N LEU A 147 -6.47 -4.80 -7.17
CA LEU A 147 -6.22 -3.60 -6.39
C LEU A 147 -7.53 -3.25 -5.67
N ILE A 148 -7.48 -3.13 -4.35
CA ILE A 148 -8.57 -2.62 -3.52
C ILE A 148 -8.08 -1.32 -2.89
N TYR A 149 -8.87 -0.25 -2.98
CA TYR A 149 -8.55 1.05 -2.37
C TYR A 149 -8.93 1.07 -0.88
N CYS A 150 -8.43 0.08 -0.15
CA CYS A 150 -8.59 -0.09 1.28
C CYS A 150 -7.26 -0.48 1.91
N GLY A 151 -6.89 0.16 3.01
CA GLY A 151 -5.60 0.01 3.67
C GLY A 151 -5.70 0.20 5.18
N MET A 152 -4.71 -0.31 5.89
CA MET A 152 -4.66 -0.39 7.36
C MET A 152 -4.76 0.97 8.09
N LEU A 153 -4.54 2.11 7.43
CA LEU A 153 -4.43 3.41 8.14
C LEU A 153 -5.35 4.50 7.60
N ARG A 154 -5.41 4.67 6.27
CA ARG A 154 -5.93 5.90 5.64
C ARG A 154 -7.38 5.82 5.19
N THR A 155 -7.96 4.63 5.09
CA THR A 155 -9.31 4.48 4.54
C THR A 155 -10.35 5.12 5.46
N PRO A 156 -11.18 6.07 4.99
CA PRO A 156 -12.26 6.62 5.80
C PRO A 156 -13.25 5.53 6.24
N VAL A 157 -13.65 5.49 7.51
CA VAL A 157 -14.61 4.48 7.98
C VAL A 157 -15.93 4.55 7.18
N ALA A 158 -16.40 5.76 6.91
CA ALA A 158 -17.60 6.03 6.13
C ALA A 158 -17.54 5.59 4.65
N SER A 159 -16.35 5.24 4.12
CA SER A 159 -16.25 4.73 2.74
C SER A 159 -16.65 3.26 2.62
N LEU A 160 -16.55 2.49 3.71
CA LEU A 160 -16.93 1.07 3.74
C LEU A 160 -18.23 0.79 4.50
N LEU A 161 -18.56 1.63 5.48
CA LEU A 161 -19.76 1.45 6.30
C LEU A 161 -20.80 2.52 5.99
N ARG A 162 -22.03 2.08 5.70
CA ARG A 162 -23.21 2.95 5.56
C ARG A 162 -24.06 2.99 6.82
N SER A 163 -24.12 1.88 7.53
CA SER A 163 -24.78 1.73 8.83
C SER A 163 -24.06 0.67 9.67
N VAL A 164 -24.31 0.69 10.97
CA VAL A 164 -23.83 -0.27 11.96
C VAL A 164 -24.96 -0.54 12.95
N ILE A 165 -25.02 -1.75 13.53
CA ILE A 165 -25.96 -2.05 14.61
C ILE A 165 -25.31 -1.67 15.93
N ILE A 166 -25.87 -0.69 16.65
CA ILE A 166 -25.46 -0.30 18.01
C ILE A 166 -26.68 -0.49 18.90
N ASP A 167 -26.54 -1.22 20.01
CA ASP A 167 -27.64 -1.52 20.94
C ASP A 167 -28.90 -2.07 20.24
N GLU A 168 -28.71 -3.01 19.32
CA GLU A 168 -29.76 -3.65 18.49
C GLU A 168 -30.46 -2.73 17.48
N GLU A 169 -30.09 -1.45 17.41
CA GLU A 169 -30.65 -0.49 16.46
C GLU A 169 -29.71 -0.21 15.28
N GLU A 170 -30.27 -0.18 14.06
CA GLU A 170 -29.52 0.23 12.88
C GLU A 170 -29.24 1.73 12.92
N THR A 171 -27.95 2.07 13.03
CA THR A 171 -27.46 3.44 13.12
C THR A 171 -26.68 3.80 11.85
N PRO A 172 -27.20 4.72 11.02
CA PRO A 172 -26.48 5.23 9.85
C PRO A 172 -25.21 5.98 10.25
N LEU A 173 -24.18 5.91 9.41
CA LEU A 173 -22.96 6.70 9.60
C LEU A 173 -23.05 8.06 8.88
N SER A 174 -22.43 9.08 9.48
CA SER A 174 -22.08 10.32 8.81
C SER A 174 -21.11 10.07 7.66
N THR A 175 -21.20 10.90 6.61
CA THR A 175 -20.25 10.87 5.48
C THR A 175 -18.98 11.70 5.73
N GLU A 176 -18.92 12.43 6.84
CA GLU A 176 -17.77 13.24 7.22
C GLU A 176 -16.54 12.39 7.57
N TYR A 177 -15.35 12.96 7.36
CA TYR A 177 -14.08 12.30 7.70
C TYR A 177 -13.78 12.39 9.20
N PHE A 178 -14.52 11.63 10.02
CA PHE A 178 -14.33 11.58 11.47
C PHE A 178 -13.35 10.51 11.96
N ALA A 179 -13.34 9.35 11.31
CA ALA A 179 -12.51 8.20 11.66
C ALA A 179 -11.90 7.56 10.41
N SER A 180 -10.71 6.97 10.56
CA SER A 180 -10.05 6.17 9.51
C SER A 180 -9.81 4.72 9.94
N ALA A 181 -9.35 3.88 9.02
CA ALA A 181 -8.98 2.49 9.27
C ALA A 181 -7.97 2.37 10.43
N GLY A 182 -7.02 3.32 10.52
CA GLY A 182 -6.06 3.37 11.63
C GLY A 182 -6.74 3.43 13.00
N ASP A 183 -7.86 4.17 13.13
CA ASP A 183 -8.64 4.20 14.37
C ASP A 183 -9.27 2.84 14.69
N ALA A 184 -9.90 2.21 13.70
CA ALA A 184 -10.49 0.89 13.87
C ALA A 184 -9.43 -0.15 14.25
N HIS A 185 -8.32 -0.20 13.52
CA HIS A 185 -7.24 -1.14 13.78
C HIS A 185 -6.52 -0.91 15.10
N LEU A 186 -6.35 0.34 15.54
CA LEU A 186 -5.78 0.65 16.85
C LEU A 186 -6.71 0.21 17.98
N VAL A 187 -8.02 0.47 17.85
CA VAL A 187 -9.02 0.06 18.85
C VAL A 187 -9.12 -1.46 18.97
N LEU A 188 -9.01 -2.18 17.86
CA LEU A 188 -8.99 -3.64 17.81
C LEU A 188 -7.64 -4.27 18.19
N GLY A 189 -6.59 -3.46 18.39
CA GLY A 189 -5.25 -3.94 18.70
C GLY A 189 -4.55 -4.65 17.54
N HIS A 190 -4.98 -4.40 16.29
CA HIS A 190 -4.31 -4.92 15.10
C HIS A 190 -3.01 -4.17 14.81
N ILE A 191 -2.91 -2.92 15.26
CA ILE A 191 -1.70 -2.09 15.21
C ILE A 191 -1.44 -1.44 16.56
N THR A 192 -0.18 -1.10 16.79
CA THR A 192 0.27 -0.27 17.91
C THR A 192 0.14 1.22 17.59
N PRO A 193 0.17 2.11 18.60
CA PRO A 193 0.22 3.55 18.36
C PRO A 193 1.40 3.98 17.48
N GLY A 194 2.55 3.28 17.54
CA GLY A 194 3.72 3.59 16.72
C GLY A 194 3.56 3.22 15.24
N GLU A 195 2.69 2.27 14.92
CA GLU A 195 2.39 1.86 13.54
C GLU A 195 1.34 2.76 12.87
N TYR A 196 0.55 3.52 13.64
CA TYR A 196 -0.36 4.53 13.10
C TYR A 196 0.41 5.82 12.80
N THR A 197 1.11 5.80 11.66
CA THR A 197 2.09 6.82 11.23
C THR A 197 1.51 7.96 10.38
N VAL A 198 0.19 8.02 10.20
CA VAL A 198 -0.49 9.03 9.38
C VAL A 198 -1.29 9.99 10.26
N PRO A 199 -1.50 11.25 9.85
CA PRO A 199 -2.29 12.19 10.63
C PRO A 199 -3.70 11.64 10.91
N THR A 200 -4.12 11.73 12.17
CA THR A 200 -5.50 11.38 12.56
C THR A 200 -6.49 12.38 11.96
N PRO A 201 -7.74 11.98 11.68
CA PRO A 201 -8.76 12.86 11.10
C PRO A 201 -8.97 14.20 11.84
N ASP A 202 -8.87 14.21 13.17
CA ASP A 202 -9.04 15.41 14.00
C ASP A 202 -7.72 16.09 14.40
N GLY A 203 -6.58 15.64 13.86
CA GLY A 203 -5.25 16.17 14.13
C GLY A 203 -4.75 15.96 15.56
N LYS A 204 -5.41 15.11 16.37
CA LYS A 204 -5.00 14.82 17.75
C LYS A 204 -4.00 13.67 17.81
N GLU A 205 -3.57 13.37 19.03
CA GLU A 205 -2.65 12.25 19.29
C GLU A 205 -3.26 10.90 18.90
N VAL A 206 -2.35 9.96 18.61
CA VAL A 206 -2.68 8.56 18.35
C VAL A 206 -2.75 7.82 19.69
N THR A 207 -3.95 7.73 20.25
CA THR A 207 -4.24 6.89 21.41
C THR A 207 -5.54 6.12 21.18
N ARG A 208 -5.69 4.99 21.85
CA ARG A 208 -6.90 4.17 21.76
C ARG A 208 -8.16 4.97 22.15
N ASP A 209 -8.08 5.75 23.23
CA ASP A 209 -9.20 6.54 23.73
C ASP A 209 -9.64 7.62 22.73
N LEU A 210 -8.68 8.28 22.08
CA LEU A 210 -8.99 9.27 21.04
C LEU A 210 -9.52 8.62 19.75
N SER A 211 -9.05 7.42 19.40
CA SER A 211 -9.61 6.64 18.30
C SER A 211 -11.05 6.18 18.58
N LEU A 212 -11.37 5.77 19.81
CA LEU A 212 -12.75 5.49 20.22
C LEU A 212 -13.65 6.73 20.04
N ALA A 213 -13.18 7.89 20.49
CA ALA A 213 -13.93 9.14 20.33
C ALA A 213 -14.14 9.53 18.86
N ARG A 214 -13.14 9.31 17.98
CA ARG A 214 -13.28 9.50 16.53
C ARG A 214 -14.29 8.53 15.91
N LEU A 215 -14.26 7.27 16.31
CA LEU A 215 -15.23 6.26 15.85
C LEU A 215 -16.66 6.63 16.27
N ALA A 216 -16.88 7.06 17.52
CA ALA A 216 -18.21 7.49 18.00
C ALA A 216 -18.79 8.64 17.18
N ARG A 217 -17.97 9.62 16.79
CA ARG A 217 -18.39 10.73 15.90
C ARG A 217 -18.87 10.25 14.54
N SER A 218 -18.47 9.06 14.09
CA SER A 218 -18.92 8.50 12.81
C SER A 218 -20.42 8.26 12.77
N VAL A 219 -21.09 8.16 13.93
CA VAL A 219 -22.56 8.10 14.04
C VAL A 219 -23.14 9.37 14.68
N CYS A 220 -22.41 10.48 14.59
CA CYS A 220 -22.75 11.78 15.18
C CYS A 220 -22.92 11.75 16.71
N ALA A 221 -22.29 10.79 17.39
CA ALA A 221 -22.34 10.62 18.84
C ALA A 221 -20.98 10.90 19.50
N ASP A 222 -20.95 10.86 20.82
CA ASP A 222 -19.73 10.74 21.62
C ASP A 222 -19.74 9.47 22.51
N LEU A 223 -18.70 9.33 23.34
CA LEU A 223 -18.56 8.16 24.22
C LEU A 223 -19.51 8.19 25.42
N ASP A 224 -20.11 9.33 25.77
CA ASP A 224 -21.12 9.39 26.82
C ASP A 224 -22.45 8.80 26.32
N GLU A 225 -22.71 8.89 25.01
CA GLU A 225 -23.92 8.35 24.37
C GLU A 225 -23.84 6.85 24.04
N ILE A 226 -22.78 6.40 23.35
CA ILE A 226 -22.69 5.00 22.87
C ILE A 226 -21.68 4.14 23.64
N GLY A 227 -20.96 4.75 24.60
CA GLY A 227 -19.91 4.08 25.35
C GLY A 227 -18.74 3.58 24.49
N GLU A 228 -17.77 2.95 25.16
CA GLU A 228 -16.69 2.25 24.48
C GLU A 228 -17.21 1.07 23.63
N ALA A 229 -18.22 0.35 24.12
CA ALA A 229 -18.78 -0.81 23.42
C ALA A 229 -19.38 -0.45 22.06
N GLY A 230 -20.10 0.68 21.95
CA GLY A 230 -20.63 1.17 20.69
C GLY A 230 -19.50 1.54 19.71
N ALA A 231 -18.49 2.28 20.16
CA ALA A 231 -17.34 2.64 19.34
C ALA A 231 -16.52 1.40 18.86
N VAL A 232 -16.33 0.40 19.73
CA VAL A 232 -15.71 -0.88 19.35
C VAL A 232 -16.55 -1.62 18.31
N THR A 233 -17.88 -1.55 18.41
CA THR A 233 -18.79 -2.17 17.43
C THR A 233 -18.62 -1.56 16.04
N ILE A 234 -18.39 -0.24 15.95
CA ILE A 234 -18.04 0.44 14.69
C ILE A 234 -16.73 -0.10 14.13
N ALA A 235 -15.68 -0.23 14.96
CA ALA A 235 -14.39 -0.77 14.54
C ALA A 235 -14.50 -2.21 14.03
N LEU A 236 -15.23 -3.08 14.74
CA LEU A 236 -15.48 -4.47 14.34
C LEU A 236 -16.24 -4.56 13.02
N ALA A 237 -17.29 -3.73 12.85
CA ALA A 237 -18.04 -3.67 11.61
C ALA A 237 -17.15 -3.23 10.44
N PHE A 238 -16.28 -2.24 10.65
CA PHE A 238 -15.36 -1.75 9.63
C PHE A 238 -14.39 -2.85 9.20
N TRP A 239 -13.73 -3.50 10.15
CA TRP A 239 -12.82 -4.60 9.85
C TRP A 239 -13.52 -5.74 9.13
N LYS A 240 -14.75 -6.10 9.52
CA LYS A 240 -15.54 -7.12 8.83
C LYS A 240 -15.79 -6.75 7.37
N ALA A 241 -16.14 -5.49 7.09
CA ALA A 241 -16.36 -5.01 5.73
C ALA A 241 -15.06 -5.04 4.90
N GLU A 242 -13.97 -4.53 5.45
CA GLU A 242 -12.65 -4.53 4.81
C GLU A 242 -12.15 -5.95 4.51
N ARG A 243 -12.18 -6.84 5.51
CA ARG A 243 -11.83 -8.25 5.36
C ARG A 243 -12.68 -8.93 4.29
N SER A 244 -13.97 -8.62 4.21
CA SER A 244 -14.87 -9.20 3.20
C SER A 244 -14.43 -8.83 1.79
N LEU A 245 -13.98 -7.59 1.55
CA LEU A 245 -13.46 -7.18 0.24
C LEU A 245 -12.22 -8.00 -0.17
N ILE A 246 -11.30 -8.23 0.78
CA ILE A 246 -10.11 -9.05 0.54
C ILE A 246 -10.51 -10.51 0.23
N GLU A 247 -11.38 -11.10 1.06
CA GLU A 247 -11.86 -12.47 0.86
C GLU A 247 -12.62 -12.66 -0.45
N GLU A 248 -13.41 -11.67 -0.89
CA GLU A 248 -14.12 -11.70 -2.17
C GLU A 248 -13.17 -11.66 -3.36
N SER A 249 -12.11 -10.84 -3.30
CA SER A 249 -11.05 -10.85 -4.31
C SER A 249 -10.29 -12.18 -4.33
N LEU A 250 -9.94 -12.74 -3.18
CA LEU A 250 -9.30 -14.05 -3.10
C LEU A 250 -10.18 -15.17 -3.67
N LYS A 251 -11.49 -15.15 -3.38
CA LYS A 251 -12.45 -16.10 -3.96
C LYS A 251 -12.49 -16.06 -5.49
N ARG A 252 -12.35 -14.87 -6.09
CA ARG A 252 -12.29 -14.70 -7.55
C ARG A 252 -11.02 -15.28 -8.18
N ILE A 253 -9.89 -15.15 -7.50
CA ILE A 253 -8.60 -15.72 -7.93
C ILE A 253 -8.57 -17.25 -7.79
N GLY A 254 -9.30 -17.77 -6.80
CA GLY A 254 -9.34 -19.19 -6.48
C GLY A 254 -8.33 -19.57 -5.40
N LYS A 255 -8.35 -20.85 -5.01
CA LYS A 255 -7.54 -21.35 -3.89
C LYS A 255 -6.06 -21.36 -4.27
N ARG A 256 -5.28 -20.51 -3.60
CA ARG A 256 -3.82 -20.41 -3.70
C ARG A 256 -3.22 -20.21 -2.30
N PRO A 257 -1.97 -20.64 -2.05
CA PRO A 257 -1.25 -20.22 -0.86
C PRO A 257 -1.14 -18.68 -0.81
N LEU A 258 -1.32 -18.10 0.38
CA LEU A 258 -1.26 -16.66 0.58
C LEU A 258 0.15 -16.25 1.00
N LEU A 259 0.70 -15.24 0.34
CA LEU A 259 1.86 -14.48 0.79
C LEU A 259 1.39 -13.12 1.29
N ALA A 260 1.56 -12.85 2.57
CA ALA A 260 1.14 -11.60 3.19
C ALA A 260 2.28 -10.60 3.16
N GLY A 261 2.02 -9.40 2.61
CA GLY A 261 2.95 -8.28 2.58
C GLY A 261 2.34 -7.01 3.18
N GLY A 262 3.18 -5.98 3.30
CA GLY A 262 2.79 -4.67 3.81
C GLY A 262 2.57 -4.65 5.32
N ILE A 263 2.22 -3.48 5.85
CA ILE A 263 2.03 -3.27 7.29
C ILE A 263 0.89 -4.13 7.89
N GLY A 264 -0.02 -4.62 7.05
CA GLY A 264 -1.08 -5.55 7.43
C GLY A 264 -0.69 -7.03 7.41
N SER A 265 0.56 -7.39 7.10
CA SER A 265 0.96 -8.79 6.86
C SER A 265 0.66 -9.72 8.05
N ARG A 266 0.98 -9.29 9.27
CA ARG A 266 0.71 -10.04 10.51
C ARG A 266 -0.78 -10.28 10.71
N LEU A 267 -1.61 -9.27 10.45
CA LEU A 267 -3.06 -9.39 10.55
C LEU A 267 -3.59 -10.37 9.51
N LEU A 268 -3.14 -10.28 8.25
CA LEU A 268 -3.52 -11.22 7.20
C LEU A 268 -3.15 -12.65 7.58
N ARG A 269 -1.90 -12.90 8.01
CA ARG A 269 -1.46 -14.23 8.44
C ARG A 269 -2.31 -14.79 9.57
N SER A 270 -2.60 -13.97 10.59
CA SER A 270 -3.39 -14.42 11.74
C SER A 270 -4.86 -14.71 11.40
N THR A 271 -5.41 -14.08 10.36
CA THR A 271 -6.85 -14.15 10.04
C THR A 271 -7.17 -15.01 8.83
N LEU A 272 -6.29 -15.07 7.83
CA LEU A 272 -6.44 -15.79 6.56
C LEU A 272 -5.42 -16.94 6.40
N GLY A 273 -4.40 -17.01 7.26
CA GLY A 273 -3.29 -17.96 7.14
C GLY A 273 -2.27 -17.54 6.07
N GLY A 274 -1.34 -18.43 5.74
CA GLY A 274 -0.28 -18.18 4.75
C GLY A 274 1.06 -17.82 5.37
N THR A 275 1.97 -17.35 4.52
CA THR A 275 3.34 -16.95 4.88
C THR A 275 3.43 -15.44 4.97
N ASP A 276 4.05 -14.92 6.02
CA ASP A 276 4.37 -13.50 6.14
C ASP A 276 5.70 -13.23 5.44
N LEU A 277 5.74 -12.33 4.46
CA LEU A 277 6.97 -12.01 3.75
C LEU A 277 8.05 -11.45 4.68
N PHE A 278 7.68 -10.82 5.79
CA PHE A 278 8.65 -10.37 6.78
C PHE A 278 9.43 -11.55 7.40
N ASP A 279 8.82 -12.73 7.54
CA ASP A 279 9.52 -13.93 8.05
C ASP A 279 10.51 -14.49 7.01
N GLU A 280 10.28 -14.24 5.72
CA GLU A 280 11.07 -14.79 4.60
C GLU A 280 12.23 -13.87 4.20
N ILE A 281 11.97 -12.56 4.09
CA ILE A 281 12.94 -11.56 3.60
C ILE A 281 13.25 -10.46 4.62
N GLY A 282 12.78 -10.57 5.87
CA GLY A 282 13.08 -9.61 6.93
C GLY A 282 12.57 -8.21 6.63
N HIS A 283 13.35 -7.20 7.03
CA HIS A 283 13.01 -5.78 6.88
C HIS A 283 12.87 -5.33 5.42
N PHE A 284 13.38 -6.08 4.45
CA PHE A 284 13.15 -5.79 3.02
C PHE A 284 11.67 -5.85 2.64
N ALA A 285 10.83 -6.59 3.39
CA ALA A 285 9.39 -6.61 3.19
C ALA A 285 8.73 -5.23 3.37
N ASP A 286 9.31 -4.34 4.20
CA ASP A 286 8.79 -2.98 4.42
C ASP A 286 8.99 -2.06 3.19
N ALA A 287 9.89 -2.46 2.28
CA ALA A 287 10.17 -1.79 1.02
C ALA A 287 10.11 -2.78 -0.16
N LEU A 288 9.15 -3.72 -0.12
CA LEU A 288 9.06 -4.83 -1.07
C LEU A 288 9.23 -4.42 -2.55
N PRO A 289 8.58 -3.36 -3.08
CA PRO A 289 8.79 -3.00 -4.48
C PRO A 289 10.20 -2.52 -4.81
N ALA A 290 10.85 -1.80 -3.89
CA ALA A 290 12.23 -1.33 -4.06
C ALA A 290 13.21 -2.51 -3.96
N TYR A 291 13.01 -3.42 -3.00
CA TYR A 291 13.76 -4.67 -2.93
C TYR A 291 13.57 -5.50 -4.21
N ALA A 292 12.33 -5.70 -4.65
CA ALA A 292 12.02 -6.52 -5.80
C ALA A 292 12.62 -5.98 -7.10
N VAL A 293 12.54 -4.66 -7.36
CA VAL A 293 13.11 -4.10 -8.58
C VAL A 293 14.65 -4.24 -8.62
N ARG A 294 15.32 -4.17 -7.46
CA ARG A 294 16.76 -4.44 -7.33
C ARG A 294 17.09 -5.87 -7.72
N GLU A 295 16.46 -6.85 -7.07
CA GLU A 295 16.73 -8.27 -7.32
C GLU A 295 16.40 -8.66 -8.76
N VAL A 296 15.31 -8.11 -9.31
CA VAL A 296 14.93 -8.31 -10.71
C VAL A 296 15.96 -7.70 -11.66
N ALA A 297 16.54 -6.53 -11.36
CA ALA A 297 17.60 -5.94 -12.16
C ALA A 297 18.88 -6.79 -12.14
N GLU A 298 19.34 -7.20 -10.95
CA GLU A 298 20.54 -8.03 -10.80
C GLU A 298 20.39 -9.37 -11.53
N ARG A 299 19.20 -9.99 -11.46
CA ARG A 299 18.87 -11.21 -12.21
C ARG A 299 18.96 -11.01 -13.74
N ASN A 300 18.65 -9.82 -14.24
CA ASN A 300 18.72 -9.49 -15.66
C ASN A 300 20.11 -9.01 -16.11
N GLY A 301 21.10 -8.97 -15.21
CA GLY A 301 22.45 -8.51 -15.51
C GLY A 301 22.53 -7.01 -15.83
N ILE A 302 21.62 -6.24 -15.24
CA ILE A 302 21.63 -4.78 -15.24
C ILE A 302 22.58 -4.29 -14.15
#